data_AF-A0A087BIG1-F1
#
_entry.id   AF-A0A087BIG1-F1
#
_cell.length_a   1.000
_cell.length_b   1.000
_cell.length_c   1.000
_cell.angle_alpha   90.00
_cell.angle_beta   90.00
_cell.angle_gamma   90.00
#
_symmetry.space_group_name_H-M   'P 1'
#
loop_
_entity.id
_entity.type
_entity.pdbx_description
1 polymer ?
#
loop_
_entity_poly.entity_id
_entity_poly.type
_entity_poly.pdbx_seq_one_letter_code
_entity_poly.pdbx_strand_id
1 'polypeptide(L)'
;MHHEPSRVRPFAAMCAVLLSACMAAGMAADPALAAQPADNTGAGQSATVVLDTLQVKGRAPKTGYKRTQFGKAWADVDHNGCDTRNDILNRDLSGVKHKLGTHDCVVKSGTLQDPYTGKTITFKRGQKTSTAVQIDHVVALSDAWQKGAQKLSKTTRTELANDPYNLLAVQGRANQQKSDGDAATWLPSNKAFRCEYVARQIGVKHKYSLWVTAAEKSAMERVLASCPAQTVPDYAGVRATSAQQSQQNDTQTSEEQAQQQQAAEDAAAAAAQAQQQAQQQAQQQAQQQSSGSDVYYQNCTAAREAGAAPIYQGQPGYRAALDRDKDGVACE
;
A
#
# COMPACT_ATOMS: atom_id res chain seq x y z
N MET A 1 4.19 -29.78 -84.18
CA MET A 1 5.45 -29.11 -84.53
C MET A 1 5.14 -28.03 -85.55
N HIS A 2 5.56 -26.80 -85.25
CA HIS A 2 5.56 -25.57 -86.08
C HIS A 2 4.19 -25.04 -86.54
N HIS A 3 3.90 -23.74 -86.57
CA HIS A 3 4.45 -22.50 -85.97
C HIS A 3 3.32 -21.46 -86.16
N GLU A 4 3.19 -20.48 -85.26
CA GLU A 4 2.29 -19.32 -85.41
C GLU A 4 2.55 -18.52 -86.70
N PRO A 5 1.61 -17.66 -87.11
CA PRO A 5 1.76 -16.24 -86.75
C PRO A 5 0.43 -15.49 -86.54
N SER A 6 0.43 -14.35 -85.84
CA SER A 6 -0.10 -13.08 -86.39
C SER A 6 0.05 -11.87 -85.45
N ARG A 7 0.61 -10.80 -86.02
CA ARG A 7 0.77 -9.42 -85.52
C ARG A 7 -0.55 -8.65 -85.57
N VAL A 8 -0.76 -7.67 -84.67
CA VAL A 8 -1.32 -6.31 -84.93
C VAL A 8 -0.89 -5.40 -83.73
N ARG A 9 0.03 -4.43 -83.83
CA ARG A 9 -0.01 -3.04 -84.37
C ARG A 9 -0.64 -1.97 -83.44
N PRO A 10 -0.25 -0.67 -83.55
CA PRO A 10 0.25 0.18 -82.45
C PRO A 10 -0.67 1.39 -82.19
N PHE A 11 -0.29 2.32 -81.30
CA PHE A 11 -0.35 3.79 -81.48
C PHE A 11 -0.07 4.48 -80.13
N ALA A 12 1.04 5.20 -80.02
CA ALA A 12 1.31 6.14 -78.94
C ALA A 12 1.68 7.50 -79.56
N ALA A 13 0.83 8.48 -79.31
CA ALA A 13 0.98 9.90 -79.59
C ALA A 13 0.26 10.60 -78.42
N MET A 14 0.61 11.76 -77.89
CA MET A 14 1.71 12.73 -77.96
C MET A 14 1.28 13.85 -76.98
N CYS A 15 2.16 14.81 -76.68
CA CYS A 15 1.87 16.13 -76.05
C CYS A 15 1.81 16.14 -74.50
N ALA A 16 2.77 16.78 -73.81
CA ALA A 16 2.99 18.24 -73.62
C ALA A 16 1.96 18.82 -72.62
N VAL A 17 2.24 19.75 -71.70
CA VAL A 17 3.39 20.57 -71.32
C VAL A 17 3.12 21.11 -69.89
N LEU A 18 4.21 21.41 -69.18
CA LEU A 18 4.46 22.23 -67.98
C LEU A 18 3.33 23.12 -67.43
N LEU A 19 3.26 23.28 -66.09
CA LEU A 19 3.23 24.61 -65.46
C LEU A 19 3.58 24.55 -63.95
N SER A 20 4.37 25.53 -63.54
CA SER A 20 4.94 25.78 -62.22
C SER A 20 4.02 26.69 -61.39
N ALA A 21 3.88 26.49 -60.08
CA ALA A 21 3.52 27.56 -59.13
C ALA A 21 3.78 27.22 -57.64
N CYS A 22 4.27 28.24 -56.96
CA CYS A 22 4.76 28.41 -55.59
C CYS A 22 3.77 28.20 -54.40
N MET A 23 4.40 28.13 -53.21
CA MET A 23 3.96 28.54 -51.85
C MET A 23 3.05 27.63 -51.03
N ALA A 24 3.58 27.09 -49.93
CA ALA A 24 3.39 27.68 -48.59
C ALA A 24 4.21 26.90 -47.54
N ALA A 25 5.06 27.61 -46.79
CA ALA A 25 5.63 27.13 -45.55
C ALA A 25 4.51 27.10 -44.49
N GLY A 26 4.20 25.91 -43.98
CA GLY A 26 3.34 25.71 -42.82
C GLY A 26 4.06 24.83 -41.82
N MET A 27 4.84 25.46 -40.93
CA MET A 27 5.24 24.83 -39.67
C MET A 27 4.00 24.77 -38.78
N ALA A 28 3.28 23.64 -38.83
CA ALA A 28 2.39 23.27 -37.74
C ALA A 28 3.22 22.47 -36.73
N ALA A 29 3.65 23.14 -35.66
CA ALA A 29 4.07 22.46 -34.45
C ALA A 29 2.80 21.87 -33.81
N ASP A 30 2.57 20.57 -33.97
CA ASP A 30 1.56 19.89 -33.18
C ASP A 30 2.07 19.78 -31.73
N PRO A 31 1.26 20.16 -30.73
CA PRO A 31 1.59 19.87 -29.36
C PRO A 31 1.52 18.36 -29.20
N ALA A 32 2.67 17.73 -29.00
CA ALA A 32 2.76 16.37 -28.49
C ALA A 32 2.21 16.36 -27.05
N LEU A 33 0.88 16.41 -26.92
CA LEU A 33 0.22 15.81 -25.78
C LEU A 33 0.49 14.32 -25.93
N ALA A 34 1.36 13.79 -25.07
CA ALA A 34 1.63 12.37 -24.97
C ALA A 34 0.28 11.64 -24.82
N ALA A 35 -0.14 10.94 -25.87
CA ALA A 35 -1.26 10.02 -25.79
C ALA A 35 -0.90 9.00 -24.70
N GLN A 36 -1.69 8.96 -23.63
CA GLN A 36 -1.62 7.90 -22.63
C GLN A 36 -1.72 6.55 -23.36
N PRO A 37 -0.97 5.52 -22.92
CA PRO A 37 -1.01 4.22 -23.58
C PRO A 37 -2.45 3.72 -23.67
N ALA A 38 -2.89 3.36 -24.87
CA ALA A 38 -4.20 2.74 -25.07
C ALA A 38 -4.27 1.45 -24.23
N ASP A 39 -5.18 1.41 -23.27
CA ASP A 39 -5.42 0.29 -22.38
C ASP A 39 -6.04 -0.88 -23.17
N ASN A 40 -5.19 -1.66 -23.86
CA ASN A 40 -5.56 -2.90 -24.54
C ASN A 40 -5.90 -4.04 -23.56
N THR A 41 -6.27 -3.71 -22.33
CA THR A 41 -6.74 -4.62 -21.27
C THR A 41 -8.24 -4.89 -21.36
N GLY A 42 -8.99 -4.00 -22.02
CA GLY A 42 -10.46 -3.97 -21.90
C GLY A 42 -10.92 -3.43 -20.53
N ALA A 43 -10.08 -2.63 -19.86
CA ALA A 43 -10.40 -2.03 -18.57
C ALA A 43 -11.78 -1.37 -18.56
N GLY A 44 -12.56 -1.64 -17.51
CA GLY A 44 -13.92 -1.12 -17.37
C GLY A 44 -14.98 -1.78 -18.26
N GLN A 45 -14.59 -2.61 -19.23
CA GLN A 45 -15.54 -3.43 -20.00
C GLN A 45 -15.99 -4.65 -19.20
N SER A 46 -17.20 -5.14 -19.47
CA SER A 46 -17.70 -6.36 -18.86
C SER A 46 -16.73 -7.53 -19.08
N ALA A 47 -16.41 -8.27 -18.01
CA ALA A 47 -15.52 -9.42 -18.08
C ALA A 47 -16.08 -10.53 -18.99
N THR A 48 -17.41 -10.70 -19.06
CA THR A 48 -18.03 -11.66 -19.98
C THR A 48 -17.82 -11.27 -21.44
N VAL A 49 -17.95 -9.98 -21.76
CA VAL A 49 -17.73 -9.46 -23.11
C VAL A 49 -16.27 -9.66 -23.53
N VAL A 50 -15.31 -9.35 -22.66
CA VAL A 50 -13.88 -9.55 -22.97
C VAL A 50 -13.56 -11.03 -23.09
N LEU A 51 -14.13 -11.91 -22.25
CA LEU A 51 -13.96 -13.36 -22.35
C LEU A 51 -14.44 -13.92 -23.69
N ASP A 52 -15.48 -13.35 -24.29
CA ASP A 52 -15.98 -13.77 -25.59
C ASP A 52 -15.05 -13.42 -26.76
N THR A 53 -14.16 -12.45 -26.58
CA THR A 53 -13.11 -12.12 -27.56
C THR A 53 -11.91 -13.06 -27.51
N LEU A 54 -11.72 -13.80 -26.41
CA LEU A 54 -10.56 -14.66 -26.24
C LEU A 54 -10.68 -15.91 -27.13
N GLN A 55 -9.60 -16.21 -27.85
CA GLN A 55 -9.52 -17.45 -28.62
C GLN A 55 -9.62 -18.66 -27.69
N VAL A 56 -10.34 -19.69 -28.14
CA VAL A 56 -10.42 -20.99 -27.43
C VAL A 56 -9.58 -22.02 -28.18
N LYS A 57 -8.55 -22.56 -27.53
CA LYS A 57 -7.66 -23.59 -28.10
C LYS A 57 -7.20 -24.58 -27.03
N GLY A 58 -6.65 -25.72 -27.44
CA GLY A 58 -5.99 -26.64 -26.52
C GLY A 58 -4.72 -26.05 -25.89
N ARG A 59 -4.17 -26.73 -24.87
CA ARG A 59 -2.85 -26.40 -24.31
C ARG A 59 -1.77 -26.75 -25.33
N ALA A 60 -0.87 -25.81 -25.61
CA ALA A 60 0.36 -26.12 -26.35
C ALA A 60 1.35 -26.87 -25.44
N PRO A 61 2.36 -27.57 -26.00
CA PRO A 61 3.39 -28.25 -25.21
C PRO A 61 4.16 -27.28 -24.30
N LYS A 62 4.59 -27.78 -23.13
CA LYS A 62 5.50 -27.06 -22.21
C LYS A 62 6.98 -27.10 -22.67
N THR A 63 7.27 -27.76 -23.79
CA THR A 63 8.62 -27.88 -24.35
C THR A 63 9.28 -26.50 -24.51
N GLY A 64 10.54 -26.39 -24.09
CA GLY A 64 11.32 -25.15 -24.16
C GLY A 64 11.02 -24.13 -23.06
N TYR A 65 10.00 -24.35 -22.24
CA TYR A 65 9.69 -23.44 -21.13
C TYR A 65 10.81 -23.43 -20.09
N LYS A 66 11.32 -22.23 -19.81
CA LYS A 66 12.15 -21.89 -18.65
C LYS A 66 11.69 -20.53 -18.15
N ARG A 67 11.69 -20.28 -16.84
CA ARG A 67 11.32 -18.94 -16.31
C ARG A 67 12.19 -17.82 -16.90
N THR A 68 13.44 -18.12 -17.22
CA THR A 68 14.38 -17.18 -17.88
C THR A 68 13.95 -16.75 -19.29
N GLN A 69 12.98 -17.43 -19.91
CA GLN A 69 12.36 -16.97 -21.16
C GLN A 69 11.53 -15.70 -20.98
N PHE A 70 11.16 -15.37 -19.73
CA PHE A 70 10.44 -14.16 -19.33
C PHE A 70 11.37 -13.10 -18.73
N GLY A 71 12.67 -13.16 -19.05
CA GLY A 71 13.64 -12.16 -18.60
C GLY A 71 14.09 -12.34 -17.16
N LYS A 72 14.63 -11.26 -16.59
CA LYS A 72 15.08 -11.20 -15.20
C LYS A 72 13.84 -11.23 -14.30
N ALA A 73 13.88 -12.07 -13.27
CA ALA A 73 12.82 -12.10 -12.26
C ALA A 73 12.83 -10.77 -11.49
N TRP A 74 11.65 -10.16 -11.36
CA TRP A 74 11.48 -8.86 -10.68
C TRP A 74 12.40 -7.81 -11.30
N ALA A 75 12.32 -7.66 -12.62
CA ALA A 75 13.02 -6.58 -13.30
C ALA A 75 12.39 -5.24 -12.90
N ASP A 76 13.20 -4.20 -12.84
CA ASP A 76 12.72 -2.82 -12.78
C ASP A 76 12.39 -2.42 -14.23
N VAL A 77 11.12 -2.66 -14.63
CA VAL A 77 10.67 -2.48 -16.03
C VAL A 77 10.11 -1.08 -16.29
N ASP A 78 9.75 -0.35 -15.25
CA ASP A 78 9.30 1.05 -15.32
C ASP A 78 10.43 2.04 -14.99
N HIS A 79 11.62 1.55 -14.61
CA HIS A 79 12.81 2.31 -14.32
C HIS A 79 12.63 3.30 -13.16
N ASN A 80 11.80 2.91 -12.18
CA ASN A 80 11.52 3.72 -10.99
C ASN A 80 12.58 3.53 -9.88
N GLY A 81 13.53 2.58 -10.05
CA GLY A 81 14.60 2.27 -9.11
C GLY A 81 14.27 1.15 -8.12
N CYS A 82 13.03 0.67 -8.10
CA CYS A 82 12.56 -0.46 -7.32
C CYS A 82 12.46 -1.71 -8.20
N ASP A 83 12.70 -2.90 -7.63
CA ASP A 83 12.32 -4.12 -8.33
C ASP A 83 10.81 -4.31 -8.29
N THR A 84 10.24 -4.94 -9.32
CA THR A 84 8.80 -5.23 -9.41
C THR A 84 8.25 -5.87 -8.14
N ARG A 85 9.04 -6.72 -7.45
CA ARG A 85 8.55 -7.36 -6.22
C ARG A 85 8.24 -6.30 -5.16
N ASN A 86 9.12 -5.32 -4.99
CA ASN A 86 8.90 -4.24 -4.05
C ASN A 86 7.77 -3.30 -4.50
N ASP A 87 7.60 -3.07 -5.80
CA ASP A 87 6.46 -2.30 -6.32
C ASP A 87 5.13 -2.95 -5.93
N ILE A 88 5.00 -4.27 -6.12
CA ILE A 88 3.79 -4.99 -5.75
C ILE A 88 3.59 -5.03 -4.23
N LEU A 89 4.67 -5.17 -3.44
CA LEU A 89 4.55 -5.09 -1.98
C LEU A 89 4.14 -3.70 -1.51
N ASN A 90 4.64 -2.63 -2.13
CA ASN A 90 4.23 -1.26 -1.84
C ASN A 90 2.76 -1.02 -2.18
N ARG A 91 2.29 -1.56 -3.30
CA ARG A 91 0.90 -1.44 -3.74
C ARG A 91 -0.07 -2.23 -2.85
N ASP A 92 0.28 -3.47 -2.50
CA ASP A 92 -0.69 -4.43 -1.93
C ASP A 92 -0.64 -4.54 -0.41
N LEU A 93 0.39 -4.00 0.25
CA LEU A 93 0.49 -3.98 1.71
C LEU A 93 0.02 -2.64 2.27
N SER A 94 -0.63 -2.66 3.42
CA SER A 94 -0.87 -1.47 4.24
C SER A 94 0.18 -1.34 5.34
N GLY A 95 0.35 -0.12 5.89
CA GLY A 95 1.29 0.13 6.99
C GLY A 95 2.73 -0.23 6.65
N VAL A 96 3.14 0.03 5.40
CA VAL A 96 4.43 -0.36 4.86
C VAL A 96 5.56 0.37 5.60
N LYS A 97 6.60 -0.38 5.97
CA LYS A 97 7.86 0.20 6.46
C LYS A 97 8.98 -0.18 5.51
N HIS A 98 9.81 0.79 5.15
CA HIS A 98 10.90 0.61 4.20
C HIS A 98 12.25 0.50 4.88
N LYS A 99 13.24 -0.03 4.15
CA LYS A 99 14.63 0.05 4.55
C LYS A 99 15.13 1.48 4.31
N LEU A 100 15.72 2.09 5.33
CA LEU A 100 16.36 3.41 5.20
C LEU A 100 17.42 3.41 4.09
N GLY A 101 17.54 4.55 3.39
CA GLY A 101 18.50 4.74 2.30
C GLY A 101 18.13 3.99 1.01
N THR A 102 16.88 3.57 0.84
CA THR A 102 16.40 2.90 -0.38
C THR A 102 15.32 3.67 -1.14
N HIS A 103 15.09 4.94 -0.79
CA HIS A 103 14.06 5.80 -1.40
C HIS A 103 12.69 5.10 -1.47
N ASP A 104 12.27 4.52 -0.34
CA ASP A 104 11.01 3.79 -0.19
C ASP A 104 10.78 2.61 -1.16
N CYS A 105 11.87 2.05 -1.72
CA CYS A 105 11.78 0.81 -2.49
C CYS A 105 11.73 -0.42 -1.58
N VAL A 106 12.71 -0.61 -0.69
CA VAL A 106 12.92 -1.95 -0.09
C VAL A 106 11.97 -2.16 1.09
N VAL A 107 10.83 -2.81 0.85
CA VAL A 107 9.79 -3.10 1.86
C VAL A 107 10.27 -4.06 2.96
N LYS A 108 10.36 -3.59 4.20
CA LYS A 108 10.76 -4.36 5.39
C LYS A 108 9.60 -5.04 6.08
N SER A 109 8.42 -4.43 6.10
CA SER A 109 7.21 -5.00 6.71
C SER A 109 5.96 -4.29 6.20
N GLY A 110 4.80 -4.90 6.45
CA GLY A 110 3.48 -4.34 6.20
C GLY A 110 2.41 -5.37 6.55
N THR A 111 1.15 -5.06 6.28
CA THR A 111 0.03 -5.98 6.49
C THR A 111 -0.65 -6.27 5.16
N LEU A 112 -0.76 -7.55 4.81
CA LEU A 112 -1.47 -8.02 3.64
C LEU A 112 -2.89 -8.42 4.03
N GLN A 113 -3.90 -7.86 3.36
CA GLN A 113 -5.23 -8.45 3.31
C GLN A 113 -5.25 -9.45 2.15
N ASP A 114 -4.95 -10.72 2.42
CA ASP A 114 -4.65 -11.69 1.37
C ASP A 114 -5.89 -11.99 0.52
N PRO A 115 -5.87 -11.65 -0.79
CA PRO A 115 -7.05 -11.82 -1.63
C PRO A 115 -7.37 -13.30 -1.86
N TYR A 116 -6.37 -14.18 -1.81
CA TYR A 116 -6.56 -15.61 -2.13
C TYR A 116 -7.26 -16.40 -1.03
N THR A 117 -6.95 -16.10 0.23
CA THR A 117 -7.49 -16.82 1.39
C THR A 117 -8.39 -16.00 2.29
N GLY A 118 -8.47 -14.68 2.09
CA GLY A 118 -9.26 -13.74 2.90
C GLY A 118 -8.66 -13.51 4.29
N LYS A 119 -7.40 -13.93 4.51
CA LYS A 119 -6.71 -13.81 5.81
C LYS A 119 -5.86 -12.54 5.85
N THR A 120 -5.79 -11.92 7.01
CA THR A 120 -4.80 -10.88 7.28
C THR A 120 -3.45 -11.50 7.61
N ILE A 121 -2.37 -11.05 6.98
CA ILE A 121 -1.01 -11.55 7.17
C ILE A 121 -0.07 -10.38 7.45
N THR A 122 0.57 -10.36 8.63
CA THR A 122 1.66 -9.43 8.91
C THR A 122 2.92 -9.89 8.18
N PHE A 123 3.31 -9.16 7.14
CA PHE A 123 4.54 -9.37 6.42
C PHE A 123 5.73 -8.77 7.19
N LYS A 124 6.78 -9.57 7.37
CA LYS A 124 8.09 -9.10 7.81
C LYS A 124 9.15 -9.73 6.92
N ARG A 125 9.98 -8.91 6.29
CA ARG A 125 11.09 -9.38 5.45
C ARG A 125 12.12 -10.11 6.30
N GLY A 126 12.41 -11.35 5.92
CA GLY A 126 13.38 -12.22 6.60
C GLY A 126 13.48 -13.58 5.92
N GLN A 127 14.57 -14.31 6.15
CA GLN A 127 14.85 -15.57 5.45
C GLN A 127 13.73 -16.62 5.61
N LYS A 128 13.11 -16.69 6.80
CA LYS A 128 12.02 -17.64 7.11
C LYS A 128 10.62 -17.06 6.92
N THR A 129 10.48 -15.75 6.90
CA THR A 129 9.18 -15.05 6.96
C THR A 129 8.76 -14.48 5.61
N SER A 130 9.72 -14.16 4.73
CA SER A 130 9.43 -13.62 3.40
C SER A 130 8.62 -14.57 2.53
N THR A 131 8.67 -15.88 2.78
CA THR A 131 7.89 -16.89 2.03
C THR A 131 6.42 -16.92 2.40
N ALA A 132 6.02 -16.28 3.52
CA ALA A 132 4.62 -16.17 3.91
C ALA A 132 3.81 -15.29 2.95
N VAL A 133 4.44 -14.28 2.35
CA VAL A 133 3.87 -13.43 1.29
C VAL A 133 4.71 -13.55 0.01
N GLN A 134 4.10 -14.09 -1.03
CA GLN A 134 4.71 -14.24 -2.34
C GLN A 134 4.04 -13.26 -3.31
N ILE A 135 4.75 -12.93 -4.40
CA ILE A 135 4.14 -12.23 -5.51
C ILE A 135 3.76 -13.31 -6.52
N ASP A 136 2.48 -13.49 -6.75
CA ASP A 136 1.94 -14.45 -7.72
C ASP A 136 1.73 -13.79 -9.07
N HIS A 137 1.94 -14.59 -10.11
CA HIS A 137 1.47 -14.32 -11.46
C HIS A 137 0.03 -14.85 -11.59
N VAL A 138 -0.96 -13.97 -11.59
CA VAL A 138 -2.40 -14.31 -11.64
C VAL A 138 -2.70 -15.26 -12.81
N VAL A 139 -2.08 -15.01 -13.97
CA VAL A 139 -1.84 -16.02 -15.02
C VAL A 139 -0.41 -16.52 -14.88
N ALA A 140 -0.24 -17.77 -14.43
CA ALA A 140 1.07 -18.36 -14.20
C ALA A 140 1.93 -18.39 -15.48
N LEU A 141 3.23 -18.11 -15.38
CA LEU A 141 4.12 -18.01 -16.56
C LEU A 141 4.18 -19.31 -17.40
N SER A 142 4.09 -20.46 -16.74
CA SER A 142 4.04 -21.77 -17.38
C SER A 142 2.71 -22.02 -18.10
N ASP A 143 1.61 -21.52 -17.54
CA ASP A 143 0.29 -21.56 -18.20
C ASP A 143 0.27 -20.62 -19.41
N ALA A 144 0.77 -19.40 -19.23
CA ALA A 144 0.91 -18.41 -20.30
C ALA A 144 1.77 -18.96 -21.46
N TRP A 145 2.88 -19.66 -21.18
CA TRP A 145 3.71 -20.30 -22.20
C TRP A 145 2.90 -21.25 -23.09
N GLN A 146 2.14 -22.15 -22.45
CA GLN A 146 1.30 -23.14 -23.12
C GLN A 146 0.05 -22.52 -23.78
N LYS A 147 -0.23 -21.23 -23.50
CA LYS A 147 -1.40 -20.51 -23.99
C LYS A 147 -1.07 -19.26 -24.80
N GLY A 148 0.15 -19.18 -25.34
CA GLY A 148 0.53 -18.20 -26.37
C GLY A 148 1.82 -17.45 -26.12
N ALA A 149 2.30 -17.39 -24.89
CA ALA A 149 3.49 -16.61 -24.56
C ALA A 149 4.77 -17.13 -25.25
N GLN A 150 4.82 -18.41 -25.66
CA GLN A 150 5.93 -18.93 -26.45
C GLN A 150 6.11 -18.22 -27.81
N LYS A 151 5.05 -17.62 -28.36
CA LYS A 151 5.07 -16.86 -29.62
C LYS A 151 5.37 -15.37 -29.42
N LEU A 152 5.33 -14.90 -28.18
CA LEU A 152 5.64 -13.50 -27.86
C LEU A 152 7.14 -13.24 -27.96
N SER A 153 7.48 -11.99 -28.26
CA SER A 153 8.86 -11.51 -28.17
C SER A 153 9.39 -11.67 -26.74
N LYS A 154 10.71 -11.76 -26.57
CA LYS A 154 11.31 -11.84 -25.23
C LYS A 154 11.01 -10.60 -24.39
N THR A 155 10.95 -9.42 -25.01
CA THR A 155 10.57 -8.17 -24.36
C THR A 155 9.14 -8.25 -23.82
N THR A 156 8.18 -8.64 -24.65
CA THR A 156 6.76 -8.77 -24.24
C THR A 156 6.57 -9.86 -23.17
N ARG A 157 7.34 -10.96 -23.21
CA ARG A 157 7.34 -11.93 -22.11
C ARG A 157 7.90 -11.33 -20.81
N THR A 158 8.91 -10.49 -20.91
CA THR A 158 9.48 -9.80 -19.74
C THR A 158 8.48 -8.82 -19.15
N GLU A 159 7.76 -8.08 -19.98
CA GLU A 159 6.64 -7.24 -19.57
C GLU A 159 5.56 -8.08 -18.87
N LEU A 160 5.05 -9.15 -19.48
CA LEU A 160 4.03 -10.03 -18.88
C LEU A 160 4.43 -10.58 -17.50
N ALA A 161 5.72 -10.84 -17.29
CA ALA A 161 6.22 -11.35 -16.01
C ALA A 161 6.44 -10.27 -14.94
N ASN A 162 6.48 -9.00 -15.31
CA ASN A 162 6.71 -7.88 -14.40
C ASN A 162 5.54 -6.88 -14.37
N ASP A 163 4.48 -7.13 -15.15
CA ASP A 163 3.30 -6.28 -15.22
C ASP A 163 2.49 -6.35 -13.92
N PRO A 164 2.32 -5.23 -13.19
CA PRO A 164 1.48 -5.17 -11.99
C PRO A 164 0.06 -5.69 -12.21
N TYR A 165 -0.45 -5.62 -13.44
CA TYR A 165 -1.74 -6.17 -13.80
C TYR A 165 -1.83 -7.69 -13.68
N ASN A 166 -0.72 -8.39 -13.95
CA ASN A 166 -0.62 -9.83 -13.78
C ASN A 166 -0.08 -10.24 -12.40
N LEU A 167 0.21 -9.28 -11.51
CA LEU A 167 0.87 -9.56 -10.24
C LEU A 167 0.01 -9.19 -9.03
N LEU A 168 0.08 -10.03 -8.00
CA LEU A 168 -0.55 -9.80 -6.68
C LEU A 168 0.35 -10.29 -5.55
N ALA A 169 0.45 -9.54 -4.47
CA ALA A 169 0.94 -10.05 -3.20
C ALA A 169 -0.13 -10.98 -2.58
N VAL A 170 0.26 -12.22 -2.29
CA VAL A 170 -0.65 -13.27 -1.82
C VAL A 170 0.03 -14.16 -0.79
N GLN A 171 -0.78 -14.93 -0.05
CA GLN A 171 -0.26 -15.96 0.85
C GLN A 171 0.54 -17.02 0.09
N GLY A 172 1.77 -17.28 0.57
CA GLY A 172 2.69 -18.19 -0.10
C GLY A 172 2.23 -19.64 -0.21
N ARG A 173 1.46 -20.18 0.76
CA ARG A 173 0.93 -21.55 0.66
C ARG A 173 -0.18 -21.67 -0.38
N ALA A 174 -1.10 -20.70 -0.44
CA ALA A 174 -2.13 -20.64 -1.47
C ALA A 174 -1.50 -20.54 -2.87
N ASN A 175 -0.47 -19.71 -3.02
CA ASN A 175 0.27 -19.61 -4.28
C ASN A 175 0.95 -20.93 -4.69
N GLN A 176 1.57 -21.62 -3.74
CA GLN A 176 2.18 -22.94 -4.00
C GLN A 176 1.13 -23.99 -4.39
N GLN A 177 -0.07 -23.97 -3.79
CA GLN A 177 -1.18 -24.83 -4.17
C GLN A 177 -1.69 -24.52 -5.58
N LYS A 178 -1.76 -23.24 -5.95
CA LYS A 178 -2.12 -22.81 -7.31
C LYS A 178 -1.14 -23.35 -8.34
N SER A 179 0.17 -23.29 -8.07
CA SER A 179 1.22 -23.75 -8.99
C SER A 179 1.02 -23.11 -10.39
N ASP A 180 1.00 -23.93 -11.45
CA ASP A 180 0.74 -23.54 -12.83
C ASP A 180 -0.77 -23.63 -13.22
N GLY A 181 -1.67 -23.71 -12.24
CA GLY A 181 -3.11 -23.89 -12.44
C GLY A 181 -3.80 -22.68 -13.08
N ASP A 182 -4.77 -22.96 -13.94
CA ASP A 182 -5.72 -21.99 -14.51
C ASP A 182 -7.06 -21.99 -13.77
N ALA A 183 -8.00 -21.14 -14.17
CA ALA A 183 -9.33 -21.05 -13.53
C ALA A 183 -10.14 -22.35 -13.51
N ALA A 184 -9.83 -23.32 -14.39
CA ALA A 184 -10.48 -24.64 -14.37
C ALA A 184 -9.91 -25.58 -13.30
N THR A 185 -8.66 -25.38 -12.91
CA THR A 185 -7.92 -26.30 -12.03
C THR A 185 -7.71 -25.73 -10.64
N TRP A 186 -7.71 -24.41 -10.49
CA TRP A 186 -7.57 -23.75 -9.20
C TRP A 186 -8.30 -22.41 -9.16
N LEU A 187 -9.02 -22.16 -8.06
CA LEU A 187 -9.62 -20.88 -7.73
C LEU A 187 -9.28 -20.52 -6.28
N PRO A 188 -9.17 -19.21 -5.94
CA PRO A 188 -9.03 -18.75 -4.57
C PRO A 188 -10.02 -19.41 -3.60
N SER A 189 -9.57 -19.74 -2.39
CA SER A 189 -10.46 -20.24 -1.34
C SER A 189 -11.36 -19.14 -0.80
N ASN A 190 -10.91 -17.89 -0.86
CA ASN A 190 -11.73 -16.71 -0.67
C ASN A 190 -12.73 -16.57 -1.82
N LYS A 191 -13.97 -16.99 -1.60
CA LYS A 191 -15.02 -16.97 -2.64
C LYS A 191 -15.36 -15.56 -3.10
N ALA A 192 -15.32 -14.57 -2.20
CA ALA A 192 -15.64 -13.18 -2.53
C ALA A 192 -14.70 -12.58 -3.58
N PHE A 193 -13.45 -13.05 -3.63
CA PHE A 193 -12.45 -12.56 -4.58
C PHE A 193 -12.47 -13.27 -5.95
N ARG A 194 -13.26 -14.34 -6.13
CA ARG A 194 -13.19 -15.17 -7.35
C ARG A 194 -13.57 -14.41 -8.62
N CYS A 195 -14.54 -13.50 -8.55
CA CYS A 195 -14.95 -12.67 -9.68
C CYS A 195 -13.82 -11.75 -10.15
N GLU A 196 -13.17 -11.06 -9.21
CA GLU A 196 -12.01 -10.20 -9.50
C GLU A 196 -10.83 -11.01 -10.03
N TYR A 197 -10.55 -12.18 -9.44
CA TYR A 197 -9.50 -13.10 -9.91
C TYR A 197 -9.71 -13.53 -11.36
N VAL A 198 -10.92 -13.99 -11.71
CA VAL A 198 -11.27 -14.42 -13.07
C VAL A 198 -11.24 -13.24 -14.04
N ALA A 199 -11.82 -12.10 -13.68
CA ALA A 199 -11.81 -10.91 -14.52
C ALA A 199 -10.39 -10.41 -14.80
N ARG A 200 -9.49 -10.46 -13.81
CA ARG A 200 -8.07 -10.12 -14.00
C ARG A 200 -7.37 -11.13 -14.92
N GLN A 201 -7.63 -12.43 -14.78
CA GLN A 201 -7.08 -13.42 -15.73
C GLN A 201 -7.54 -13.17 -17.17
N ILE A 202 -8.83 -12.82 -17.36
CA ILE A 202 -9.39 -12.48 -18.67
C ILE A 202 -8.67 -11.26 -19.25
N GLY A 203 -8.53 -10.18 -18.47
CA GLY A 203 -7.82 -8.98 -18.91
C GLY A 203 -6.37 -9.24 -19.26
N VAL A 204 -5.62 -10.00 -18.44
CA VAL A 204 -4.23 -10.36 -18.73
C VAL A 204 -4.13 -11.13 -20.04
N LYS A 205 -5.01 -12.12 -20.25
CA LYS A 205 -5.02 -12.89 -21.48
C LYS A 205 -5.39 -12.04 -22.70
N HIS A 206 -6.32 -11.11 -22.54
CA HIS A 206 -6.66 -10.15 -23.59
C HIS A 206 -5.47 -9.25 -23.95
N LYS A 207 -4.86 -8.59 -22.96
CA LYS A 207 -3.70 -7.69 -23.12
C LYS A 207 -2.53 -8.36 -23.85
N TYR A 208 -2.25 -9.61 -23.51
CA TYR A 208 -1.10 -10.35 -24.06
C TYR A 208 -1.47 -11.31 -25.19
N SER A 209 -2.69 -11.22 -25.73
CA SER A 209 -3.18 -12.09 -26.81
C SER A 209 -3.00 -13.59 -26.51
N LEU A 210 -3.20 -13.97 -25.26
CA LEU A 210 -3.18 -15.36 -24.80
C LEU A 210 -4.57 -15.98 -25.00
N TRP A 211 -4.62 -17.29 -25.24
CA TRP A 211 -5.88 -18.01 -25.37
C TRP A 211 -6.31 -18.68 -24.06
N VAL A 212 -7.55 -19.16 -24.04
CA VAL A 212 -8.11 -20.02 -23.00
C VAL A 212 -8.35 -21.41 -23.55
N THR A 213 -8.39 -22.41 -22.66
CA THR A 213 -8.96 -23.72 -23.01
C THR A 213 -10.47 -23.71 -22.89
N ALA A 214 -11.16 -24.67 -23.51
CA ALA A 214 -12.60 -24.81 -23.35
C ALA A 214 -12.99 -24.99 -21.87
N ALA A 215 -12.27 -25.84 -21.14
CA ALA A 215 -12.50 -26.05 -19.70
C ALA A 215 -12.30 -24.78 -18.87
N GLU A 216 -11.26 -24.00 -19.19
CA GLU A 216 -10.97 -22.71 -18.55
C GLU A 216 -12.05 -21.68 -18.84
N LYS A 217 -12.46 -21.53 -20.12
CA LYS A 217 -13.55 -20.62 -20.49
C LYS A 217 -14.84 -20.96 -19.74
N SER A 218 -15.24 -22.24 -19.73
CA SER A 218 -16.42 -22.67 -18.98
C SER A 218 -16.30 -22.44 -17.47
N ALA A 219 -15.10 -22.56 -16.89
CA ALA A 219 -14.88 -22.24 -15.48
C ALA A 219 -15.01 -20.74 -15.20
N MET A 220 -14.46 -19.90 -16.08
CA MET A 220 -14.58 -18.45 -16.00
C MET A 220 -16.04 -18.01 -16.13
N GLU A 221 -16.79 -18.54 -17.09
CA GLU A 221 -18.23 -18.29 -17.27
C GLU A 221 -19.04 -18.65 -16.01
N ARG A 222 -18.79 -19.83 -15.42
CA ARG A 222 -19.49 -20.24 -14.19
C ARG A 222 -19.22 -19.30 -13.02
N VAL A 223 -17.99 -18.79 -12.88
CA VAL A 223 -17.68 -17.81 -11.84
C VAL A 223 -18.40 -16.49 -12.13
N LEU A 224 -18.30 -15.98 -13.36
CA LEU A 224 -18.92 -14.72 -13.76
C LEU A 224 -20.45 -14.73 -13.73
N ALA A 225 -21.08 -15.89 -13.86
CA ALA A 225 -22.53 -16.04 -13.69
C ALA A 225 -23.02 -15.59 -12.29
N SER A 226 -22.16 -15.65 -11.27
CA SER A 226 -22.46 -15.14 -9.93
C SER A 226 -22.24 -13.62 -9.75
N CYS A 227 -21.66 -12.96 -10.76
CA CYS A 227 -21.28 -11.54 -10.71
C CYS A 227 -21.30 -10.91 -12.11
N PRO A 228 -22.47 -10.82 -12.77
CA PRO A 228 -22.60 -10.41 -14.17
C PRO A 228 -22.16 -8.96 -14.47
N ALA A 229 -22.10 -8.10 -13.44
CA ALA A 229 -21.62 -6.72 -13.55
C ALA A 229 -20.08 -6.59 -13.34
N GLN A 230 -19.37 -7.69 -13.13
CA GLN A 230 -17.92 -7.68 -12.98
C GLN A 230 -17.28 -7.18 -14.27
N THR A 231 -16.48 -6.11 -14.18
CA THR A 231 -15.66 -5.64 -15.29
C THR A 231 -14.25 -6.17 -15.15
N VAL A 232 -13.54 -6.16 -16.27
CA VAL A 232 -12.09 -6.31 -16.28
C VAL A 232 -11.48 -5.12 -15.50
N PRO A 233 -10.58 -5.35 -14.53
CA PRO A 233 -9.96 -4.26 -13.77
C PRO A 233 -9.04 -3.42 -14.65
N ASP A 234 -8.80 -2.17 -14.26
CA ASP A 234 -7.75 -1.34 -14.84
C ASP A 234 -6.35 -1.89 -14.51
N TYR A 235 -5.34 -1.41 -15.25
CA TYR A 235 -3.96 -1.87 -15.10
C TYR A 235 -3.34 -1.50 -13.74
N ALA A 236 -3.88 -0.49 -13.04
CA ALA A 236 -3.48 -0.14 -11.68
C ALA A 236 -3.93 -1.21 -10.66
N GLY A 237 -4.90 -2.05 -11.02
CA GLY A 237 -5.42 -3.10 -10.17
C GLY A 237 -6.30 -2.58 -9.02
N VAL A 238 -6.75 -1.32 -9.12
CA VAL A 238 -7.55 -0.63 -8.11
C VAL A 238 -8.86 -0.18 -8.78
N ARG A 239 -9.93 -0.96 -8.68
CA ARG A 239 -11.26 -0.33 -8.90
C ARG A 239 -11.48 0.64 -7.74
N ALA A 240 -12.04 1.80 -8.05
CA ALA A 240 -12.37 2.92 -7.16
C ALA A 240 -13.18 2.59 -5.87
N THR A 241 -13.52 1.34 -5.59
CA THR A 241 -14.04 0.92 -4.28
C THR A 241 -13.01 1.14 -3.16
N SER A 242 -11.72 1.12 -3.47
CA SER A 242 -10.65 1.49 -2.54
C SER A 242 -10.61 2.98 -2.23
N ALA A 243 -11.11 3.86 -3.12
CA ALA A 243 -11.17 5.30 -2.85
C ALA A 243 -12.29 5.66 -1.86
N GLN A 244 -13.39 4.90 -1.85
CA GLN A 244 -14.44 5.05 -0.84
C GLN A 244 -14.03 4.43 0.51
N GLN A 245 -13.26 3.34 0.50
CA GLN A 245 -12.68 2.78 1.74
C GLN A 245 -11.49 3.58 2.27
N SER A 246 -10.67 4.20 1.41
CA SER A 246 -9.59 5.09 1.84
C SER A 246 -10.15 6.38 2.42
N GLN A 247 -11.20 6.97 1.83
CA GLN A 247 -11.83 8.16 2.42
C GLN A 247 -12.48 7.87 3.78
N GLN A 248 -13.07 6.69 3.98
CA GLN A 248 -13.61 6.30 5.29
C GLN A 248 -12.51 6.02 6.33
N ASN A 249 -11.41 5.35 5.94
CA ASN A 249 -10.29 5.11 6.82
C ASN A 249 -9.48 6.38 7.12
N ASP A 250 -9.34 7.30 6.17
CA ASP A 250 -8.64 8.58 6.37
C ASP A 250 -9.46 9.50 7.28
N THR A 251 -10.80 9.49 7.15
CA THR A 251 -11.68 10.23 8.06
C THR A 251 -11.62 9.66 9.48
N GLN A 252 -11.72 8.33 9.65
CA GLN A 252 -11.58 7.70 10.97
C GLN A 252 -10.19 7.90 11.58
N THR A 253 -9.12 7.80 10.78
CA THR A 253 -7.75 8.02 11.28
C THR A 253 -7.54 9.49 11.66
N SER A 254 -8.13 10.44 10.93
CA SER A 254 -8.06 11.86 11.28
C SER A 254 -8.86 12.22 12.53
N GLU A 255 -10.03 11.60 12.74
CA GLU A 255 -10.83 11.78 13.96
C GLU A 255 -10.15 11.15 15.18
N GLU A 256 -9.55 9.96 15.02
CA GLU A 256 -8.85 9.26 16.09
C GLU A 256 -7.52 9.95 16.45
N GLN A 257 -6.82 10.52 15.47
CA GLN A 257 -5.64 11.38 15.69
C GLN A 257 -6.00 12.72 16.33
N ALA A 258 -7.11 13.36 15.91
CA ALA A 258 -7.60 14.58 16.54
C ALA A 258 -8.03 14.33 17.99
N GLN A 259 -8.67 13.19 18.28
CA GLN A 259 -9.02 12.79 19.65
C GLN A 259 -7.79 12.48 20.50
N GLN A 260 -6.76 11.83 19.94
CA GLN A 260 -5.51 11.58 20.66
C GLN A 260 -4.72 12.88 20.93
N GLN A 261 -4.76 13.83 20.00
CA GLN A 261 -4.10 15.12 20.19
C GLN A 261 -4.85 15.97 21.23
N GLN A 262 -6.18 16.00 21.19
CA GLN A 262 -6.99 16.65 22.23
C GLN A 262 -6.77 16.01 23.60
N ALA A 263 -6.74 14.67 23.68
CA ALA A 263 -6.46 13.98 24.94
C ALA A 263 -5.04 14.26 25.47
N ALA A 264 -4.06 14.44 24.59
CA ALA A 264 -2.70 14.82 24.97
C ALA A 264 -2.62 16.26 25.48
N GLU A 265 -3.35 17.19 24.84
CA GLU A 265 -3.44 18.58 25.28
C GLU A 265 -4.19 18.72 26.61
N ASP A 266 -5.28 17.98 26.80
CA ASP A 266 -6.03 17.94 28.07
C ASP A 266 -5.19 17.34 29.20
N ALA A 267 -4.43 16.28 28.91
CA ALA A 267 -3.50 15.68 29.88
C ALA A 267 -2.35 16.65 30.25
N ALA A 268 -1.83 17.41 29.28
CA ALA A 268 -0.81 18.42 29.53
C ALA A 268 -1.37 19.59 30.37
N ALA A 269 -2.60 20.02 30.10
CA ALA A 269 -3.27 21.05 30.88
C ALA A 269 -3.54 20.60 32.32
N ALA A 270 -3.98 19.35 32.52
CA ALA A 270 -4.17 18.77 33.85
C ALA A 270 -2.86 18.66 34.63
N ALA A 271 -1.76 18.27 33.96
CA ALA A 271 -0.43 18.23 34.58
C ALA A 271 0.06 19.63 34.99
N ALA A 272 -0.17 20.66 34.17
CA ALA A 272 0.19 22.03 34.49
C ALA A 272 -0.62 22.58 35.68
N GLN A 273 -1.92 22.28 35.76
CA GLN A 273 -2.76 22.66 36.90
C GLN A 273 -2.31 21.96 38.19
N ALA A 274 -1.98 20.67 38.13
CA ALA A 274 -1.46 19.93 39.28
C ALA A 274 -0.13 20.53 39.79
N GLN A 275 0.76 20.95 38.89
CA GLN A 275 1.99 21.64 39.25
C GLN A 275 1.73 23.01 39.91
N GLN A 276 0.79 23.79 39.39
CA GLN A 276 0.42 25.08 39.99
C GLN A 276 -0.19 24.90 41.40
N GLN A 277 -1.06 23.91 41.58
CA GLN A 277 -1.64 23.59 42.89
C GLN A 277 -0.56 23.16 43.89
N ALA A 278 0.39 22.32 43.47
CA ALA A 278 1.52 21.91 44.31
C ALA A 278 2.38 23.12 44.73
N GLN A 279 2.62 24.07 43.82
CA GLN A 279 3.34 25.31 44.14
C GLN A 279 2.58 26.21 45.12
N GLN A 280 1.26 26.35 44.96
CA GLN A 280 0.43 27.13 45.88
C GLN A 280 0.38 26.49 47.28
N GLN A 281 0.27 25.17 47.37
CA GLN A 281 0.33 24.45 48.65
C GLN A 281 1.69 24.61 49.32
N ALA A 282 2.80 24.55 48.57
CA ALA A 282 4.13 24.79 49.11
C ALA A 282 4.30 26.23 49.63
N GLN A 283 3.73 27.23 48.95
CA GLN A 283 3.73 28.62 49.41
C GLN A 283 2.90 28.83 50.68
N GLN A 284 1.73 28.20 50.79
CA GLN A 284 0.89 28.26 51.99
C GLN A 284 1.58 27.60 53.19
N GLN A 285 2.24 26.46 52.99
CA GLN A 285 3.01 25.80 54.04
C GLN A 285 4.21 26.65 54.50
N ALA A 286 4.91 27.31 53.57
CA ALA A 286 6.00 28.22 53.91
C ALA A 286 5.50 29.45 54.69
N GLN A 287 4.32 29.99 54.36
CA GLN A 287 3.72 31.11 55.10
C GLN A 287 3.29 30.70 56.51
N GLN A 288 2.71 29.52 56.69
CA GLN A 288 2.33 29.00 58.02
C GLN A 288 3.54 28.76 58.95
N GLN A 289 4.70 28.40 58.39
CA GLN A 289 5.94 28.29 59.16
C GLN A 289 6.51 29.65 59.58
N SER A 290 6.31 30.71 58.79
CA SER A 290 6.73 32.07 59.15
C SER A 290 5.82 32.76 60.19
N SER A 291 4.54 32.42 60.26
CA SER A 291 3.62 33.01 61.27
C SER A 291 3.88 32.51 62.70
N GLY A 292 4.70 31.47 62.88
CA GLY A 292 5.13 30.98 64.19
C GLY A 292 6.36 31.71 64.77
N SER A 293 7.13 32.47 63.98
CA SER A 293 8.37 33.08 64.49
C SER A 293 8.16 34.33 65.36
N ASP A 294 6.96 34.90 65.39
CA ASP A 294 6.62 36.10 66.19
C ASP A 294 5.93 35.78 67.53
N VAL A 295 5.87 34.51 67.92
CA VAL A 295 5.34 34.14 69.23
C VAL A 295 6.35 34.54 70.31
N TYR A 296 5.97 35.49 71.18
CA TYR A 296 6.80 35.98 72.29
C TYR A 296 6.10 35.72 73.61
N TYR A 297 6.77 35.00 74.52
CA TYR A 297 6.32 34.87 75.90
C TYR A 297 7.21 35.73 76.81
N GLN A 298 6.58 36.55 77.65
CA GLN A 298 7.30 37.38 78.61
C GLN A 298 7.94 36.54 79.72
N ASN A 299 7.31 35.43 80.13
CA ASN A 299 7.80 34.49 81.14
C ASN A 299 7.12 33.10 80.97
N CYS A 300 7.57 32.11 81.73
CA CYS A 300 7.04 30.74 81.65
C CYS A 300 5.60 30.58 82.15
N THR A 301 5.09 31.51 82.96
CA THR A 301 3.67 31.51 83.35
C THR A 301 2.80 31.82 82.14
N ALA A 302 3.13 32.87 81.39
CA ALA A 302 2.42 33.21 80.16
C ALA A 302 2.49 32.07 79.12
N ALA A 303 3.63 31.38 79.02
CA ALA A 303 3.77 30.21 78.14
C ALA A 303 2.88 29.03 78.57
N ARG A 304 2.78 28.75 79.87
CA ARG A 304 1.91 27.68 80.40
C ARG A 304 0.42 28.03 80.29
N GLU A 305 0.04 29.27 80.58
CA GLU A 305 -1.34 29.75 80.42
C GLU A 305 -1.80 29.71 78.96
N ALA A 306 -0.89 29.96 78.02
CA ALA A 306 -1.13 29.80 76.58
C ALA A 306 -1.10 28.31 76.12
N GLY A 307 -0.81 27.37 77.01
CA GLY A 307 -0.73 25.94 76.71
C GLY A 307 0.49 25.54 75.87
N ALA A 308 1.53 26.38 75.81
CA ALA A 308 2.69 26.21 74.93
C ALA A 308 3.89 25.53 75.61
N ALA A 309 3.88 25.35 76.92
CA ALA A 309 4.97 24.71 77.66
C ALA A 309 4.80 23.18 77.76
N PRO A 310 5.88 22.38 77.69
CA PRO A 310 7.28 22.78 77.50
C PRO A 310 7.57 23.23 76.06
N ILE A 311 8.43 24.25 75.90
CA ILE A 311 8.81 24.80 74.58
C ILE A 311 10.22 24.32 74.22
N TYR A 312 10.38 23.62 73.10
CA TYR A 312 11.67 23.06 72.68
C TYR A 312 12.48 24.04 71.81
N GLN A 313 13.81 23.94 71.85
CA GLN A 313 14.71 24.75 71.02
C GLN A 313 14.35 24.62 69.53
N GLY A 314 14.11 25.76 68.88
CA GLY A 314 13.66 25.84 67.48
C GLY A 314 12.15 25.93 67.30
N GLN A 315 11.35 25.76 68.36
CA GLN A 315 9.91 26.02 68.33
C GLN A 315 9.59 27.52 68.47
N PRO A 316 8.50 27.99 67.83
CA PRO A 316 7.84 29.27 68.13
C PRO A 316 7.81 29.62 69.62
N GLY A 317 8.36 30.77 70.00
CA GLY A 317 8.38 31.24 71.40
C GLY A 317 9.48 30.70 72.29
N TYR A 318 10.39 29.85 71.77
CA TYR A 318 11.58 29.45 72.50
C TYR A 318 12.54 30.62 72.70
N ARG A 319 13.04 30.80 73.93
CA ARG A 319 14.03 31.82 74.27
C ARG A 319 14.97 31.27 75.32
N ALA A 320 16.28 31.43 75.12
CA ALA A 320 17.30 30.98 76.09
C ALA A 320 17.19 31.64 77.48
N ALA A 321 16.38 32.70 77.63
CA ALA A 321 16.06 33.31 78.93
C ALA A 321 14.94 32.58 79.69
N LEU A 322 14.16 31.73 79.01
CA LEU A 322 13.08 30.91 79.56
C LEU A 322 13.53 29.45 79.82
N ASP A 323 14.65 29.05 79.23
CA ASP A 323 15.38 27.81 79.48
C ASP A 323 16.44 28.07 80.57
N ARG A 324 16.12 27.66 81.80
CA ARG A 324 16.89 28.01 82.99
C ARG A 324 18.19 27.20 83.09
N ASP A 325 18.14 25.93 82.70
CA ASP A 325 19.24 24.96 82.82
C ASP A 325 19.98 24.73 81.50
N LYS A 326 19.48 25.31 80.40
CA LYS A 326 20.10 25.37 79.06
C LYS A 326 20.21 24.02 78.38
N ASP A 327 19.26 23.14 78.64
CA ASP A 327 19.22 21.80 78.07
C ASP A 327 18.49 21.75 76.71
N GLY A 328 17.90 22.88 76.28
CA GLY A 328 17.13 23.00 75.05
C GLY A 328 15.61 22.91 75.26
N VAL A 329 15.12 22.87 76.49
CA VAL A 329 13.69 22.82 76.85
C VAL A 329 13.33 23.98 77.78
N ALA A 330 12.65 24.99 77.24
CA ALA A 330 12.17 26.12 78.03
C ALA A 330 10.86 25.81 78.76
N CYS A 331 10.73 26.34 79.98
CA CYS A 331 9.50 26.31 80.78
C CYS A 331 8.98 24.92 81.18
N GLU A 332 9.87 23.93 81.32
CA GLU A 332 9.61 22.65 81.99
C GLU A 332 8.96 22.78 83.39
#